data_AF-A0A1X0JWK0-F1
#
_entry.id   AF-A0A1X0JWK0-F1
#
_cell.length_a   1.000
_cell.length_b   1.000
_cell.length_c   1.000
_cell.angle_alpha   90.00
_cell.angle_beta   90.00
_cell.angle_gamma   90.00
#
_symmetry.space_group_name_H-M   'P 1'
#
loop_
_entity.id
_entity.type
_entity.pdbx_description
1 polymer ?
#
loop_
_entity_poly.entity_id
_entity_poly.type
_entity_poly.pdbx_seq_one_letter_code
_entity_poly.pdbx_strand_id
1 'polypeptide(L)'
;MFADTDAIRALGSANSAHADDLADVAATLSSLPIAASGRSLGPVGAGFLSALTEAVADGSRAAATLSERLWASDAAAYAVASAYDSADSTAGTRIADA
;
A
#
# COMPACT_ATOMS: atom_id res chain seq x y z
N MET A 1 19.92 5.40 -22.98
CA MET A 1 18.55 4.96 -22.60
C MET A 1 18.00 6.05 -21.70
N PHE A 2 16.96 6.77 -22.13
CA PHE A 2 16.25 7.73 -21.28
C PHE A 2 15.22 6.93 -20.48
N ALA A 3 15.34 6.92 -19.16
CA ALA A 3 14.26 6.42 -18.32
C ALA A 3 13.16 7.48 -18.30
N ASP A 4 11.91 7.07 -18.44
CA ASP A 4 10.76 7.96 -18.31
C ASP A 4 10.52 8.22 -16.80
N THR A 5 11.18 9.24 -16.27
CA THR A 5 11.12 9.56 -14.83
C THR A 5 9.75 10.06 -14.40
N ASP A 6 8.95 10.58 -15.33
CA ASP A 6 7.57 10.98 -15.10
C ASP A 6 6.66 9.75 -14.97
N ALA A 7 6.82 8.74 -15.83
CA ALA A 7 6.12 7.47 -15.68
C ALA A 7 6.47 6.77 -14.36
N ILE A 8 7.74 6.83 -13.94
CA ILE A 8 8.17 6.26 -12.65
C ILE A 8 7.49 6.98 -11.47
N ARG A 9 7.44 8.32 -11.48
CA ARG A 9 6.74 9.09 -10.43
C ARG A 9 5.24 8.84 -10.44
N ALA A 10 4.63 8.75 -11.62
CA ALA A 10 3.21 8.45 -11.75
C ALA A 10 2.86 7.08 -11.17
N LEU A 11 3.71 6.07 -11.38
CA LEU A 11 3.57 4.76 -10.75
C LEU A 11 3.70 4.83 -9.23
N GLY A 12 4.66 5.61 -8.71
CA GLY A 12 4.80 5.85 -7.27
C GLY A 12 3.53 6.46 -6.65
N SER A 13 3.05 7.55 -7.25
CA SER A 13 1.83 8.23 -6.79
C SER A 13 0.60 7.31 -6.82
N ALA A 14 0.47 6.47 -7.86
CA ALA A 14 -0.60 5.47 -7.92
C ALA A 14 -0.49 4.43 -6.79
N ASN A 15 0.73 3.96 -6.49
CA ASN A 15 0.96 3.06 -5.36
C ASN A 15 0.61 3.71 -4.03
N SER A 16 0.96 4.98 -3.81
CA SER A 16 0.58 5.72 -2.60
C SER A 16 -0.94 5.82 -2.44
N ALA A 17 -1.68 6.15 -3.51
CA ALA A 17 -3.14 6.19 -3.47
C ALA A 17 -3.75 4.81 -3.13
N HIS A 18 -3.26 3.75 -3.76
CA HIS A 18 -3.70 2.37 -3.44
C HIS A 18 -3.36 1.96 -2.01
N ALA A 19 -2.30 2.51 -1.45
CA ALA A 19 -1.92 2.23 -0.09
C ALA A 19 -2.88 2.89 0.91
N ASP A 20 -3.32 4.12 0.64
CA ASP A 20 -4.34 4.80 1.43
C ASP A 20 -5.67 4.05 1.38
N ASP A 21 -6.10 3.61 0.18
CA ASP A 21 -7.30 2.78 0.02
C ASP A 21 -7.24 1.50 0.87
N LEU A 22 -6.08 0.82 0.90
CA LEU A 22 -5.88 -0.39 1.68
C LEU A 22 -5.85 -0.12 3.19
N ALA A 23 -5.34 1.03 3.62
CA ALA A 23 -5.38 1.44 5.02
C ALA A 23 -6.84 1.69 5.47
N ASP A 24 -7.65 2.32 4.63
CA ASP A 24 -9.09 2.52 4.87
C ASP A 24 -9.86 1.20 4.95
N VAL A 25 -9.54 0.24 4.08
CA VAL A 25 -10.10 -1.12 4.14
C VAL A 25 -9.70 -1.81 5.44
N ALA A 26 -8.42 -1.73 5.85
CA ALA A 26 -7.94 -2.32 7.09
C ALA A 26 -8.65 -1.73 8.31
N ALA A 27 -8.83 -0.41 8.34
CA ALA A 27 -9.56 0.31 9.38
C ALA A 27 -11.03 -0.13 9.43
N THR A 28 -11.69 -0.19 8.26
CA THR A 28 -13.08 -0.63 8.14
C THR A 28 -13.27 -2.04 8.70
N LEU A 29 -12.42 -2.99 8.30
CA LEU A 29 -12.43 -4.37 8.81
C LEU A 29 -12.23 -4.40 10.33
N SER A 30 -11.30 -3.63 10.86
CA SER A 30 -11.03 -3.57 12.31
C SER A 30 -12.21 -3.02 13.14
N SER A 31 -13.06 -2.20 12.51
CA SER A 31 -14.21 -1.55 13.17
C SER A 31 -15.48 -2.41 13.22
N LEU A 32 -15.49 -3.58 12.58
CA LEU A 32 -16.69 -4.42 12.49
C LEU A 32 -17.13 -4.90 13.88
N PRO A 33 -18.39 -4.66 14.30
CA PRO A 33 -18.88 -4.99 15.65
C PRO A 33 -19.28 -6.48 15.76
N ILE A 34 -18.39 -7.40 15.38
CA ILE A 34 -18.67 -8.84 15.26
C ILE A 34 -19.08 -9.46 16.61
N ALA A 35 -18.44 -9.03 17.70
CA ALA A 35 -18.74 -9.50 19.05
C ALA A 35 -20.12 -9.07 19.58
N ALA A 36 -20.68 -7.96 19.09
CA ALA A 36 -22.00 -7.48 19.52
C ALA A 36 -23.15 -8.34 18.97
N SER A 37 -22.94 -8.98 17.82
CA SER A 37 -23.94 -9.80 17.12
C SER A 37 -24.15 -11.20 17.71
N GLY A 38 -23.29 -11.64 18.64
CA GLY A 38 -23.21 -13.04 19.07
C GLY A 38 -24.15 -13.50 20.18
N ARG A 39 -24.78 -12.58 20.92
CA ARG A 39 -25.61 -12.98 22.08
C ARG A 39 -26.88 -13.75 21.71
N SER A 40 -27.31 -13.73 20.44
CA SER A 40 -28.56 -14.36 19.99
C SER A 40 -28.38 -15.62 19.12
N LEU A 41 -27.16 -16.00 18.73
CA LEU A 41 -26.94 -16.99 17.67
C LEU A 41 -26.66 -18.43 18.16
N GLY A 42 -26.65 -18.66 19.47
CA GLY A 42 -26.38 -19.97 20.06
C GLY A 42 -24.97 -20.52 19.80
N PRO A 43 -24.68 -21.79 20.13
CA PRO A 43 -23.33 -22.36 20.09
C PRO A 43 -22.68 -22.39 18.70
N VAL A 44 -23.47 -22.71 17.66
CA VAL A 44 -22.98 -22.72 16.27
C VAL A 44 -22.66 -21.30 15.80
N GLY A 45 -23.52 -20.34 16.16
CA GLY A 45 -23.30 -18.93 15.88
C GLY A 45 -22.06 -18.36 16.57
N ALA A 46 -21.75 -18.82 17.79
CA ALA A 46 -20.52 -18.46 18.48
C ALA A 46 -19.27 -18.95 17.72
N GLY A 47 -19.28 -20.19 17.21
CA GLY A 47 -18.19 -20.73 16.39
C GLY A 47 -18.01 -19.96 15.08
N PHE A 48 -19.11 -19.65 14.39
CA PHE A 48 -19.07 -18.82 13.19
C PHE A 48 -18.52 -17.41 13.46
N LEU A 49 -18.97 -16.75 14.53
CA LEU A 49 -18.47 -15.41 14.87
C LEU A 49 -17.01 -15.40 15.30
N SER A 50 -16.54 -16.46 15.95
CA SER A 50 -15.10 -16.64 16.24
C SER A 50 -14.30 -16.71 14.95
N ALA A 51 -14.70 -17.59 14.02
CA ALA A 51 -14.04 -17.74 12.73
C ALA A 51 -14.11 -16.45 11.90
N LEU A 52 -15.25 -15.74 11.94
CA LEU A 52 -15.41 -14.45 11.26
C LEU A 52 -14.51 -13.37 11.86
N THR A 53 -14.39 -13.32 13.19
CA THR A 53 -13.51 -12.36 13.88
C THR A 53 -12.04 -12.60 13.51
N GLU A 54 -11.61 -13.86 13.49
CA GLU A 54 -10.26 -14.24 13.06
C GLU A 54 -10.01 -13.86 11.61
N ALA A 55 -10.92 -14.22 10.70
CA ALA A 55 -10.80 -13.90 9.28
C ALA A 55 -10.74 -12.39 9.01
N VAL A 56 -11.55 -11.59 9.71
CA VAL A 56 -11.55 -10.13 9.59
C VAL A 56 -10.26 -9.53 10.14
N ALA A 57 -9.75 -10.03 11.27
CA ALA A 57 -8.47 -9.60 11.82
C ALA A 57 -7.30 -9.93 10.87
N ASP A 58 -7.30 -11.13 10.28
CA ASP A 58 -6.31 -11.53 9.27
C ASP A 58 -6.38 -10.67 8.02
N GLY A 59 -7.59 -10.41 7.51
CA GLY A 59 -7.83 -9.53 6.37
C GLY A 59 -7.34 -8.11 6.63
N SER A 60 -7.63 -7.55 7.79
CA SER A 60 -7.17 -6.21 8.21
C SER A 60 -5.64 -6.14 8.26
N ARG A 61 -4.97 -7.15 8.85
CA ARG A 61 -3.50 -7.22 8.89
C ARG A 61 -2.88 -7.35 7.49
N ALA A 62 -3.46 -8.17 6.63
CA ALA A 62 -2.99 -8.35 5.26
C ALA A 62 -3.10 -7.05 4.45
N ALA A 63 -4.23 -6.34 4.57
CA ALA A 63 -4.45 -5.05 3.92
C ALA A 63 -3.45 -3.98 4.42
N ALA A 64 -3.23 -3.89 5.73
CA ALA A 64 -2.24 -2.98 6.31
C ALA A 64 -0.81 -3.29 5.82
N THR A 65 -0.43 -4.57 5.79
CA THR A 65 0.88 -5.00 5.28
C THR A 65 1.06 -4.64 3.81
N LEU A 66 0.02 -4.77 2.99
CA LEU A 66 0.09 -4.41 1.58
C LEU A 66 0.18 -2.89 1.39
N SER A 67 -0.56 -2.11 2.19
CA SER A 67 -0.46 -0.65 2.23
C SER A 67 0.98 -0.19 2.50
N GLU A 68 1.62 -0.71 3.55
CA GLU A 68 3.01 -0.38 3.89
C GLU A 68 3.99 -0.68 2.75
N ARG A 69 3.79 -1.80 2.04
CA ARG A 69 4.63 -2.17 0.89
C ARG A 69 4.44 -1.24 -0.29
N LEU A 70 3.23 -0.75 -0.54
CA LEU A 70 2.95 0.20 -1.61
C LEU A 70 3.50 1.59 -1.28
N TRP A 71 3.40 2.05 -0.03
CA TRP A 71 4.09 3.24 0.47
C TRP A 71 5.61 3.15 0.27
N ALA A 72 6.21 2.01 0.62
CA ALA A 72 7.65 1.80 0.38
C ALA A 72 8.00 1.80 -1.11
N SER A 73 7.11 1.30 -1.98
CA SER A 73 7.32 1.29 -3.42
C SER A 73 7.25 2.69 -4.02
N ASP A 74 6.39 3.57 -3.50
CA ASP A 74 6.35 4.99 -3.86
C ASP A 74 7.68 5.69 -3.55
N ALA A 75 8.16 5.55 -2.32
CA ALA A 75 9.45 6.11 -1.91
C ALA A 75 10.61 5.62 -2.81
N ALA A 76 10.60 4.33 -3.17
CA ALA A 76 11.58 3.76 -4.09
C ALA A 76 11.47 4.35 -5.51
N ALA A 77 10.25 4.53 -6.03
CA ALA A 77 10.02 5.12 -7.34
C ALA A 77 10.56 6.55 -7.42
N TYR A 78 10.28 7.39 -6.41
CA TYR A 78 10.83 8.74 -6.32
C TYR A 78 12.37 8.76 -6.26
N ALA A 79 12.97 7.87 -5.46
CA ALA A 79 14.41 7.76 -5.36
C ALA A 79 15.06 7.37 -6.70
N VAL A 80 14.48 6.41 -7.42
CA VAL A 80 14.95 5.97 -8.73
C VAL A 80 14.80 7.06 -9.78
N ALA A 81 13.66 7.76 -9.84
CA ALA A 81 13.45 8.88 -10.74
C ALA A 81 14.50 9.99 -10.52
N SER A 82 14.78 10.34 -9.26
CA SER A 82 15.79 11.34 -8.90
C SER A 82 17.21 10.92 -9.31
N ALA A 83 17.54 9.63 -9.19
CA ALA A 83 18.83 9.10 -9.63
C ALA A 83 19.01 9.19 -11.15
N TYR A 84 17.95 8.93 -11.92
CA TYR A 84 17.97 9.09 -13.38
C TYR A 84 18.12 10.55 -13.80
N ASP A 85 17.36 11.47 -13.21
CA ASP A 85 17.50 12.91 -13.51
C ASP A 85 18.91 13.42 -13.20
N SER A 86 19.50 12.96 -12.10
CA SER A 86 20.87 13.33 -11.70
C SER A 86 21.92 12.79 -12.68
N ALA A 87 21.74 11.56 -13.15
CA ALA A 87 22.62 10.95 -14.14
C ALA A 87 22.52 11.67 -15.49
N ASP A 88 21.31 12.02 -15.92
CA ASP A 88 21.06 12.76 -17.15
C ASP A 88 21.67 14.16 -17.11
N SER A 89 21.44 14.91 -16.02
CA SER A 89 22.07 16.22 -15.81
C SER A 89 23.59 16.14 -15.83
N THR A 90 24.18 15.14 -15.16
CA THR A 90 25.64 14.94 -15.14
C THR A 90 26.18 14.64 -16.54
N ALA A 91 25.48 13.83 -17.33
CA ALA A 91 25.86 13.54 -18.71
C ALA A 91 25.77 14.80 -19.59
N GLY A 92 24.71 15.60 -19.43
CA GLY A 92 24.52 16.87 -20.13
C GLY A 92 25.66 17.85 -19.90
N THR A 93 26.08 18.04 -18.64
CA THR A 93 27.21 18.92 -18.29
C THR A 93 28.51 18.45 -18.96
N ARG A 94 28.81 17.15 -18.91
CA ARG A 94 30.03 16.61 -19.54
C ARG A 94 30.07 16.76 -21.05
N ILE A 95 28.92 16.72 -21.72
CA ILE A 95 28.84 16.92 -23.17
C ILE A 95 28.98 18.41 -23.51
N ALA A 96 28.42 19.31 -22.70
CA ALA A 96 28.55 20.75 -22.90
C ALA A 96 29.99 21.27 -22.68
N ASP A 97 30.76 20.59 -21.84
CA ASP A 97 32.15 20.91 -21.52
C ASP A 97 33.20 20.25 -22.46
N ALA A 98 32.75 19.42 -23.42
CA ALA A 98 33.60 18.66 -24.35
C ALA A 98 33.66 19.29 -25.75
#